data_AF-A0A2I0NYP0-F1
#
_entry.id   AF-A0A2I0NYP0-F1
#
_cell.length_a   1.000
_cell.length_b   1.000
_cell.length_c   1.000
_cell.angle_alpha   90.00
_cell.angle_beta   90.00
_cell.angle_gamma   90.00
#
_symmetry.space_group_name_H-M   'P 1'
#
loop_
_entity.id
_entity.type
_entity.pdbx_description
1 polymer ?
#
loop_
_entity_poly.entity_id
_entity_poly.type
_entity_poly.pdbx_seq_one_letter_code
_entity_poly.pdbx_strand_id
1 'polypeptide(L)'
;TSELSIGYAHIPLPFGRKEGIGDIGLQILICEVQNQKTAYLLLDGNNMASGAREEIRDQILKMVDDAEIMTTDTHVVNTISGKNPIGLRVPPPALMPYIEDGVSQALDDMSPATAAGSTASCEGVIIFGSDSIAQLASIVNTILVYIIPISAGMLMLAVVLSVIAYMVLS
;
A
#
# COMPACT_ATOMS: atom_id res chain seq x y z
N THR A 1 -0.34 -13.70 -34.29
CA THR A 1 -0.55 -13.21 -32.90
C THR A 1 -1.31 -14.29 -32.18
N SER A 2 -0.83 -14.75 -31.02
CA SER A 2 -1.59 -15.70 -30.21
C SER A 2 -2.91 -15.05 -29.79
N GLU A 3 -4.00 -15.82 -29.82
CA GLU A 3 -5.30 -15.32 -29.37
C GLU A 3 -5.22 -15.02 -27.87
N LEU A 4 -5.64 -13.81 -27.51
CA LEU A 4 -5.76 -13.35 -26.13
C LEU A 4 -7.21 -13.59 -25.70
N SER A 5 -7.40 -14.21 -24.56
CA SER A 5 -8.70 -14.27 -23.89
C SER A 5 -8.58 -13.69 -22.49
N ILE A 6 -9.63 -13.02 -22.03
CA ILE A 6 -9.69 -12.37 -20.73
C ILE A 6 -11.00 -12.76 -20.05
N GLY A 7 -10.93 -12.97 -18.74
CA GLY A 7 -12.09 -13.09 -17.86
C GLY A 7 -11.90 -12.24 -16.62
N TYR A 8 -12.98 -11.68 -16.10
CA TYR A 8 -12.94 -10.73 -15.01
C TYR A 8 -13.98 -11.04 -13.93
N ALA A 9 -13.59 -10.82 -12.68
CA ALA A 9 -14.53 -10.86 -11.56
C ALA A 9 -14.27 -9.71 -10.58
N HIS A 10 -15.35 -9.24 -9.97
CA HIS A 10 -15.32 -8.28 -8.89
C HIS A 10 -16.11 -8.82 -7.71
N ILE A 11 -15.42 -9.00 -6.58
CA ILE A 11 -15.99 -9.59 -5.37
C ILE A 11 -15.92 -8.57 -4.24
N PRO A 12 -17.08 -8.00 -3.83
CA PRO A 12 -17.16 -7.25 -2.59
C PRO A 12 -16.80 -8.16 -1.41
N LEU A 13 -15.88 -7.70 -0.57
CA LEU A 13 -15.48 -8.44 0.62
C LEU A 13 -16.30 -7.97 1.84
N PRO A 14 -16.68 -8.86 2.76
CA PRO A 14 -17.47 -8.50 3.94
C PRO A 14 -16.65 -7.82 5.05
N PHE A 15 -15.41 -7.43 4.76
CA PHE A 15 -14.47 -6.86 5.71
C PHE A 15 -14.37 -5.35 5.50
N GLY A 16 -14.28 -4.60 6.58
CA GLY A 16 -14.14 -3.15 6.52
C GLY A 16 -12.69 -2.66 6.52
N ARG A 17 -12.56 -1.34 6.42
CA ARG A 17 -11.26 -0.63 6.49
C ARG A 17 -10.49 -0.95 7.77
N LYS A 18 -11.20 -1.13 8.90
CA LYS A 18 -10.57 -1.48 10.18
C LYS A 18 -9.90 -2.85 10.13
N GLU A 19 -10.41 -3.76 9.32
CA GLU A 19 -9.86 -5.09 9.07
C GLU A 19 -8.76 -5.13 8.00
N GLY A 20 -8.48 -4.00 7.34
CA GLY A 20 -7.40 -3.89 6.34
C GLY A 20 -7.87 -3.99 4.88
N ILE A 21 -9.19 -4.03 4.66
CA ILE A 21 -9.79 -4.16 3.33
C ILE A 21 -10.53 -2.86 2.98
N GLY A 22 -10.27 -2.33 1.79
CA GLY A 22 -10.92 -1.13 1.27
C GLY A 22 -12.27 -1.43 0.64
N ASP A 23 -13.00 -0.37 0.30
CA ASP A 23 -14.41 -0.47 -0.11
C ASP A 23 -14.57 -1.11 -1.50
N ILE A 24 -13.51 -1.16 -2.32
CA ILE A 24 -13.53 -1.81 -3.63
C ILE A 24 -13.48 -3.34 -3.46
N GLY A 25 -12.82 -3.86 -2.43
CA GLY A 25 -12.72 -5.30 -2.19
C GLY A 25 -11.72 -6.00 -3.11
N LEU A 26 -12.14 -7.09 -3.77
CA LEU A 26 -11.27 -7.94 -4.60
C LEU A 26 -11.63 -7.80 -6.09
N GLN A 27 -10.63 -7.56 -6.92
CA GLN A 27 -10.73 -7.62 -8.38
C GLN A 27 -9.81 -8.71 -8.91
N ILE A 28 -10.29 -9.47 -9.89
CA ILE A 28 -9.53 -10.56 -10.49
C ILE A 28 -9.60 -10.43 -12.00
N LEU A 29 -8.45 -10.50 -12.64
CA LEU A 29 -8.30 -10.55 -14.08
C LEU A 29 -7.53 -11.82 -14.45
N ILE A 30 -8.15 -12.70 -15.22
CA ILE A 30 -7.46 -13.87 -15.76
C ILE A 30 -7.15 -13.61 -17.23
N CYS A 31 -5.90 -13.79 -17.59
CA CYS A 31 -5.39 -13.62 -18.94
C CYS A 31 -4.93 -14.98 -19.47
N GLU A 32 -5.47 -15.36 -20.63
CA GLU A 32 -5.03 -16.56 -21.34
C GLU A 32 -4.31 -16.18 -22.63
N VAL A 33 -3.06 -16.63 -22.75
CA VAL A 33 -2.23 -16.48 -23.94
C VAL A 33 -1.51 -17.80 -24.18
N GLN A 34 -1.59 -18.35 -25.40
CA GLN A 34 -0.94 -19.63 -25.74
C GLN A 34 -1.30 -20.79 -24.79
N ASN A 35 -2.58 -20.85 -24.37
CA ASN A 35 -3.13 -21.82 -23.40
C ASN A 35 -2.56 -21.72 -21.98
N GLN A 36 -1.78 -20.69 -21.65
CA GLN A 36 -1.37 -20.39 -20.29
C GLN A 36 -2.35 -19.39 -19.66
N LYS A 37 -2.96 -19.76 -18.54
CA LYS A 37 -3.83 -18.89 -17.74
C LYS A 37 -3.04 -18.27 -16.61
N THR A 38 -2.98 -16.94 -16.60
CA THR A 38 -2.35 -16.15 -15.53
C THR A 38 -3.40 -15.31 -14.82
N ALA A 39 -3.52 -15.49 -13.51
CA ALA A 39 -4.44 -14.71 -12.68
C ALA A 39 -3.75 -13.51 -12.04
N TYR A 40 -4.33 -12.32 -12.21
CA TYR A 40 -3.94 -11.10 -11.53
C TYR A 40 -5.02 -10.75 -10.52
N LEU A 41 -4.67 -10.82 -9.24
CA LEU A 41 -5.57 -10.52 -8.14
C LEU A 41 -5.17 -9.18 -7.54
N LEU A 42 -6.11 -8.25 -7.51
CA LEU A 42 -5.95 -6.94 -6.91
C LEU A 42 -6.88 -6.82 -5.71
N LEU A 43 -6.28 -6.79 -4.52
CA LEU A 43 -7.00 -6.58 -3.28
C LEU A 43 -6.92 -5.10 -2.89
N ASP A 44 -8.07 -4.50 -2.58
CA ASP A 44 -8.11 -3.12 -2.10
C ASP A 44 -7.61 -3.05 -0.67
N GLY A 45 -6.42 -2.49 -0.49
CA GLY A 45 -5.72 -2.47 0.79
C GLY A 45 -4.35 -1.81 0.64
N ASN A 46 -3.59 -1.79 1.73
CA ASN A 46 -2.25 -1.18 1.75
C ASN A 46 -1.21 -2.20 2.18
N ASN A 47 -0.44 -2.72 1.22
CA ASN A 47 0.51 -3.82 1.40
C ASN A 47 -0.12 -5.13 1.93
N MET A 48 0.71 -6.17 2.00
CA MET A 48 0.37 -7.47 2.58
C MET A 48 1.28 -7.81 3.77
N ALA A 49 0.73 -8.55 4.73
CA ALA A 49 1.51 -9.14 5.80
C ALA A 49 2.49 -10.18 5.22
N SER A 50 3.65 -10.34 5.87
CA SER A 50 4.67 -11.30 5.43
C SER A 50 4.09 -12.71 5.33
N GLY A 51 4.29 -13.39 4.19
CA GLY A 51 3.78 -14.74 3.94
C GLY A 51 2.34 -14.80 3.41
N ALA A 52 1.54 -13.75 3.59
CA ALA A 52 0.13 -13.75 3.16
C ALA A 52 0.00 -13.82 1.64
N ARG A 53 0.92 -13.18 0.91
CA ARG A 53 0.96 -13.20 -0.55
C ARG A 53 1.25 -14.60 -1.07
N GLU A 54 2.29 -15.23 -0.54
CA GLU A 54 2.74 -16.55 -0.94
C GLU A 54 1.66 -17.60 -0.65
N GLU A 55 1.04 -17.52 0.54
CA GLU A 55 -0.03 -18.43 0.93
C GLU A 55 -1.25 -18.36 -0.02
N ILE A 56 -1.69 -17.16 -0.39
CA ILE A 56 -2.78 -16.98 -1.36
C ILE A 56 -2.34 -17.51 -2.73
N ARG A 57 -1.17 -17.09 -3.21
CA ARG A 57 -0.65 -17.48 -4.53
C ARG A 57 -0.60 -18.99 -4.69
N ASP A 58 -0.04 -19.71 -3.72
CA ASP A 58 0.13 -21.17 -3.76
C ASP A 58 -1.20 -21.92 -3.83
N GLN A 59 -2.28 -21.36 -3.29
CA GLN A 59 -3.62 -21.92 -3.45
C GLN A 59 -4.17 -21.68 -4.85
N ILE A 60 -4.02 -20.46 -5.38
CA ILE A 60 -4.55 -20.07 -6.69
C ILE A 60 -3.83 -20.78 -7.84
N LEU A 61 -2.55 -21.11 -7.68
CA LEU A 61 -1.80 -21.95 -8.64
C LEU A 61 -2.36 -23.36 -8.83
N LYS A 62 -3.33 -23.79 -8.02
CA LYS A 62 -4.04 -25.06 -8.22
C LYS A 62 -5.17 -24.92 -9.24
N MET A 63 -5.57 -23.70 -9.57
CA MET A 63 -6.68 -23.37 -10.48
C MET A 63 -6.20 -22.78 -11.81
N VAL A 64 -5.01 -22.17 -11.82
CA VAL A 64 -4.40 -21.50 -12.99
C VAL A 64 -2.90 -21.81 -13.06
N ASP A 65 -2.27 -21.54 -14.21
CA ASP A 65 -0.86 -21.87 -14.45
C ASP A 65 0.12 -20.91 -13.76
N ASP A 66 -0.27 -19.64 -13.62
CA ASP A 66 0.49 -18.64 -12.86
C ASP A 66 -0.44 -17.62 -12.18
N ALA A 67 0.06 -16.97 -11.14
CA ALA A 67 -0.71 -15.99 -10.38
C ALA A 67 0.16 -14.89 -9.77
N GLU A 68 -0.36 -13.67 -9.78
CA GLU A 68 0.22 -12.48 -9.16
C GLU A 68 -0.80 -11.82 -8.23
N ILE A 69 -0.41 -11.60 -6.97
CA ILE A 69 -1.25 -10.98 -5.94
C ILE A 69 -0.72 -9.57 -5.63
N MET A 70 -1.61 -8.59 -5.77
CA MET A 70 -1.30 -7.16 -5.71
C MET A 70 -2.24 -6.43 -4.77
N THR A 71 -1.83 -5.25 -4.32
CA THR A 71 -2.65 -4.32 -3.54
C THR A 71 -2.81 -2.99 -4.26
N THR A 72 -3.94 -2.31 -4.04
CA THR A 72 -4.22 -0.99 -4.66
C THR A 72 -3.38 0.14 -4.06
N ASP A 73 -2.91 -0.04 -2.82
CA ASP A 73 -2.15 0.94 -2.04
C ASP A 73 -2.83 2.31 -1.95
N THR A 74 -4.17 2.33 -1.89
CA THR A 74 -4.97 3.58 -1.83
C THR A 74 -4.84 4.33 -0.50
N HIS A 75 -4.11 3.79 0.49
CA HIS A 75 -3.97 4.28 1.87
C HIS A 75 -5.27 4.52 2.65
N VAL A 76 -6.44 4.27 2.05
CA VAL A 76 -7.77 4.45 2.64
C VAL A 76 -7.97 3.58 3.88
N VAL A 77 -7.27 2.45 3.95
CA VAL A 77 -7.33 1.48 5.06
C VAL A 77 -6.33 1.75 6.18
N ASN A 78 -5.45 2.75 6.03
CA ASN A 78 -4.45 3.03 7.06
C ASN A 78 -5.10 3.45 8.37
N THR A 79 -4.62 2.85 9.45
CA THR A 79 -5.04 3.23 10.81
C THR A 79 -4.12 4.32 11.37
N ILE A 80 -4.42 4.81 12.57
CA ILE A 80 -3.61 5.82 13.29
C ILE A 80 -2.15 5.35 13.48
N SER A 81 -1.91 4.04 13.57
CA SER A 81 -0.54 3.47 13.64
C SER A 81 0.19 3.45 12.30
N GLY A 82 -0.42 3.95 11.23
CA GLY A 82 0.15 4.06 9.89
C GLY A 82 0.24 2.73 9.12
N LYS A 83 -0.22 1.61 9.68
CA LYS A 83 -0.17 0.29 9.04
C LYS A 83 -1.48 -0.47 9.22
N ASN A 84 -1.92 -1.11 8.15
CA ASN A 84 -3.04 -2.04 8.16
C ASN A 84 -3.01 -2.97 6.93
N PRO A 85 -1.96 -3.80 6.80
CA PRO A 85 -1.80 -4.63 5.62
C PRO A 85 -2.80 -5.78 5.62
N ILE A 86 -3.12 -6.24 4.41
CA ILE A 86 -3.94 -7.42 4.19
C ILE A 86 -3.23 -8.64 4.81
N GLY A 87 -3.97 -9.50 5.51
CA GLY A 87 -3.39 -10.62 6.24
C GLY A 87 -3.07 -10.32 7.70
N LEU A 88 -3.12 -9.05 8.16
CA LEU A 88 -2.83 -8.73 9.56
C LEU A 88 -3.99 -9.05 10.50
N ARG A 89 -5.21 -8.60 10.17
CA ARG A 89 -6.42 -8.81 10.99
C ARG A 89 -7.31 -9.91 10.44
N VAL A 90 -7.42 -9.98 9.13
CA VAL A 90 -8.10 -11.05 8.41
C VAL A 90 -7.00 -11.93 7.81
N PRO A 91 -6.79 -13.16 8.33
CA PRO A 91 -5.74 -14.03 7.84
C PRO A 91 -6.10 -14.60 6.46
N PRO A 92 -5.11 -15.02 5.64
CA PRO A 92 -5.37 -15.56 4.29
C PRO A 92 -6.44 -16.65 4.22
N PRO A 93 -6.52 -17.63 5.14
CA PRO A 93 -7.56 -18.66 5.10
C PRO A 93 -9.00 -18.11 5.19
N ALA A 94 -9.19 -16.93 5.80
CA ALA A 94 -10.50 -16.28 5.86
C ALA A 94 -10.85 -15.52 4.56
N LEU A 95 -9.84 -15.16 3.76
CA LEU A 95 -10.02 -14.54 2.45
C LEU A 95 -10.22 -15.60 1.34
N MET A 96 -9.62 -16.78 1.49
CA MET A 96 -9.59 -17.81 0.45
C MET A 96 -10.95 -18.16 -0.17
N PRO A 97 -12.05 -18.34 0.58
CA PRO A 97 -13.34 -18.67 -0.03
C PRO A 97 -13.83 -17.63 -1.04
N TYR A 98 -13.60 -16.33 -0.76
CA TYR A 98 -13.97 -15.24 -1.66
C TYR A 98 -13.03 -15.15 -2.87
N ILE A 99 -11.77 -15.49 -2.66
CA ILE A 99 -10.77 -15.48 -3.73
C ILE A 99 -11.03 -16.63 -4.70
N GLU A 100 -11.24 -17.85 -4.20
CA GLU A 100 -11.54 -19.02 -5.04
C GLU A 100 -12.83 -18.83 -5.83
N ASP A 101 -13.88 -18.29 -5.19
CA ASP A 101 -15.13 -17.92 -5.86
C ASP A 101 -14.90 -16.89 -6.97
N GLY A 102 -14.15 -15.82 -6.68
CA GLY A 102 -13.79 -14.82 -7.68
C GLY A 102 -12.99 -15.39 -8.84
N VAL A 103 -12.03 -16.30 -8.58
CA VAL A 103 -11.23 -16.94 -9.64
C VAL A 103 -12.13 -17.83 -10.49
N SER A 104 -13.06 -18.58 -9.88
CA SER A 104 -14.03 -19.37 -10.64
C SER A 104 -14.90 -18.50 -11.53
N GLN A 105 -15.43 -17.39 -11.00
CA GLN A 105 -16.26 -16.46 -11.77
C GLN A 105 -15.47 -15.82 -12.93
N ALA A 106 -14.21 -15.46 -12.70
CA ALA A 106 -13.35 -14.92 -13.76
C ALA A 106 -13.02 -15.98 -14.82
N LEU A 107 -12.85 -17.26 -14.45
CA LEU A 107 -12.66 -18.35 -15.41
C LEU A 107 -13.93 -18.59 -16.25
N ASP A 108 -15.11 -18.48 -15.65
CA ASP A 108 -16.39 -18.65 -16.33
C ASP A 108 -16.70 -17.48 -17.29
N ASP A 109 -16.13 -16.30 -17.04
CA ASP A 109 -16.27 -15.08 -17.86
C ASP A 109 -15.25 -14.99 -19.02
N MET A 110 -14.41 -16.02 -19.20
CA MET A 110 -13.36 -16.01 -20.22
C MET A 110 -13.92 -15.85 -21.64
N SER A 111 -13.46 -14.80 -22.33
CA SER A 111 -13.84 -14.52 -23.72
C SER A 111 -12.68 -13.94 -24.54
N PRO A 112 -12.68 -14.12 -25.88
CA PRO A 112 -11.66 -13.53 -26.73
C PRO A 112 -11.59 -12.01 -26.58
N ALA A 113 -10.38 -11.47 -26.40
CA ALA A 113 -10.15 -10.08 -26.06
C ALA A 113 -9.01 -9.46 -26.87
N THR A 114 -9.01 -8.13 -26.93
CA THR A 114 -7.90 -7.33 -27.48
C THR A 114 -7.51 -6.25 -26.49
N ALA A 115 -6.22 -5.92 -26.43
CA ALA A 115 -5.71 -4.88 -25.55
C ALA A 115 -5.41 -3.60 -26.34
N ALA A 116 -5.76 -2.45 -25.77
CA ALA A 116 -5.40 -1.12 -26.28
C ALA A 116 -4.94 -0.24 -25.11
N GLY A 117 -3.96 0.62 -25.36
CA GLY A 117 -3.47 1.59 -24.39
C GLY A 117 -3.57 3.01 -24.94
N SER A 118 -3.86 3.97 -24.06
CA SER A 118 -3.85 5.39 -24.37
C SER A 118 -3.26 6.17 -23.21
N THR A 119 -2.63 7.30 -23.51
CA THR A 119 -2.03 8.20 -22.53
C THR A 119 -2.64 9.58 -22.69
N ALA A 120 -2.97 10.23 -21.57
CA ALA A 120 -3.46 11.60 -21.54
C ALA A 120 -2.58 12.46 -20.62
N SER A 121 -2.39 13.73 -21.00
CA SER A 121 -1.77 14.73 -20.13
C SER A 121 -2.84 15.37 -19.22
N CYS A 122 -2.58 15.40 -17.92
CA CYS A 122 -3.41 16.12 -16.96
C CYS A 122 -2.70 17.41 -16.55
N GLU A 123 -3.21 18.56 -16.98
CA GLU A 123 -2.71 19.87 -16.58
C GLU A 123 -3.46 20.38 -15.34
N GLY A 124 -2.84 21.29 -14.59
CA GLY A 124 -3.48 21.92 -13.42
C GLY A 124 -3.48 21.08 -12.13
N VAL A 125 -2.79 19.94 -12.10
CA VAL A 125 -2.56 19.18 -10.87
C VAL A 125 -1.47 19.89 -10.05
N ILE A 126 -1.87 20.50 -8.93
CA ILE A 126 -0.93 21.11 -7.99
C ILE A 126 -0.35 19.98 -7.14
N ILE A 127 0.88 19.58 -7.45
CA ILE A 127 1.66 18.66 -6.62
C ILE A 127 2.64 19.44 -5.75
N PHE A 128 3.08 18.82 -4.65
CA PHE A 128 4.31 19.25 -3.98
C PHE A 128 5.47 19.03 -4.95
N GLY A 129 5.84 20.08 -5.67
CA GLY A 129 6.94 20.04 -6.62
C GLY A 129 8.27 19.78 -5.94
N SER A 130 9.26 19.38 -6.72
CA SER A 130 10.62 19.09 -6.26
C SER A 130 11.20 20.19 -5.36
N ASP A 131 10.88 21.45 -5.65
CA ASP A 131 11.31 22.61 -4.86
C ASP A 131 10.72 22.61 -3.45
N SER A 132 9.46 22.20 -3.28
CA SER A 132 8.82 22.13 -1.97
C SER A 132 9.39 20.99 -1.12
N ILE A 133 9.72 19.86 -1.75
CA ILE A 133 10.41 18.74 -1.08
C ILE A 133 11.83 19.16 -0.66
N ALA A 134 12.56 19.84 -1.55
CA ALA A 134 13.89 20.36 -1.26
C ALA A 134 13.88 21.39 -0.12
N GLN A 135 12.87 22.26 -0.08
CA GLN A 135 12.68 23.21 1.02
C GLN A 135 12.40 22.50 2.36
N LEU A 136 11.53 21.49 2.38
CA LEU A 136 11.27 20.70 3.60
C LEU A 136 12.54 20.02 4.10
N ALA A 137 13.30 19.37 3.22
CA ALA A 137 14.57 18.75 3.57
C ALA A 137 15.60 19.78 4.10
N SER A 138 15.64 20.97 3.48
CA SER A 138 16.50 22.07 3.91
C SER A 138 16.16 22.56 5.31
N ILE A 139 14.86 22.77 5.62
CA ILE A 139 14.41 23.19 6.95
C ILE A 139 14.82 22.15 8.01
N VAL A 140 14.63 20.87 7.74
CA VAL A 140 15.04 19.80 8.66
C VAL A 140 16.55 19.82 8.89
N ASN A 141 17.35 19.97 7.83
CA ASN A 141 18.80 20.05 7.94
C ASN A 141 19.24 21.29 8.75
N THR A 142 18.62 22.45 8.51
CA THR A 142 18.87 23.67 9.29
C THR A 142 18.56 23.43 10.78
N ILE A 143 17.41 22.86 11.11
CA ILE A 143 17.07 22.55 12.51
C ILE A 143 18.11 21.62 13.14
N LEU A 144 18.50 20.54 12.46
CA LEU A 144 19.49 19.58 12.97
C LEU A 144 20.88 20.20 13.21
N VAL A 145 21.29 21.15 12.37
CA VAL A 145 22.57 21.86 12.53
C VAL A 145 22.53 22.80 13.74
N TYR A 146 21.43 23.52 13.95
CA TYR A 146 21.34 24.53 15.01
C TYR A 146 20.88 23.97 16.38
N ILE A 147 20.31 22.77 16.44
CA ILE A 147 19.78 22.21 17.70
C ILE A 147 20.87 22.01 18.77
N ILE A 148 22.05 21.53 18.38
CA ILE A 148 23.17 21.25 19.31
C ILE A 148 23.72 22.54 19.94
N PRO A 149 24.15 23.56 19.17
CA PRO A 149 24.70 24.78 19.77
C PRO A 149 23.66 25.57 20.56
N ILE A 150 22.40 25.63 20.11
CA ILE A 150 21.34 26.31 20.86
C ILE A 150 21.06 25.60 22.18
N SER A 151 20.92 24.26 22.16
CA SER A 151 20.67 23.48 23.38
C SER A 151 21.84 23.59 24.37
N ALA A 152 23.08 23.57 23.89
CA ALA A 152 24.27 23.77 24.73
C ALA A 152 24.29 25.17 25.36
N GLY A 153 23.97 26.21 24.58
CA GLY A 153 23.87 27.58 25.08
C GLY A 153 22.76 27.74 26.14
N MET A 154 21.59 27.14 25.92
CA MET A 154 20.49 27.13 26.88
C MET A 154 20.88 26.41 28.17
N LEU A 155 21.55 25.26 28.08
CA LEU A 155 22.05 24.51 29.24
C LEU A 155 23.05 25.36 30.04
N MET A 156 24.02 25.98 29.34
CA MET A 156 25.02 26.84 29.96
C MET A 156 24.38 28.03 30.68
N LEU A 157 23.42 28.70 30.03
CA LEU A 157 22.66 29.79 30.64
C LEU A 157 21.91 29.33 31.89
N ALA A 158 21.25 28.17 31.85
CA ALA A 158 20.54 27.60 33.00
C ALA A 158 21.49 27.31 34.16
N VAL A 159 22.69 26.76 33.90
CA VAL A 159 23.72 26.53 34.92
C VAL A 159 24.19 27.84 35.54
N VAL A 160 24.50 28.87 34.73
CA VAL A 160 24.94 30.18 35.21
C VAL A 160 23.87 30.83 36.10
N LEU A 161 22.62 30.84 35.65
CA LEU A 161 21.50 31.38 36.43
C LEU A 161 21.31 30.63 37.75
N SER A 162 21.48 29.30 37.75
CA SER A 162 21.39 28.48 38.96
C SER A 162 22.50 28.82 39.96
N VAL A 163 23.74 29.04 39.49
CA VAL A 163 24.87 29.45 40.35
C VAL A 163 24.66 30.85 40.92
N ILE A 164 24.19 31.81 40.11
CA ILE A 164 23.88 33.17 40.57
C ILE A 164 22.77 33.13 41.63
N ALA A 165 21.69 32.39 41.37
CA ALA A 165 20.59 32.24 42.33
C ALA A 165 21.06 31.63 43.65
N TYR A 166 21.92 30.61 43.60
CA TYR A 166 22.53 30.03 44.79
C TYR A 166 23.31 31.09 45.59
N MET A 167 24.21 31.84 44.95
CA MET A 167 25.01 32.87 45.62
C MET A 167 24.19 34.01 46.24
N VAL A 168 23.01 34.33 45.68
CA VAL A 168 22.14 35.39 46.20
C VAL A 168 21.27 34.89 47.36
N LEU A 169 20.93 33.59 47.38
CA LEU A 169 20.04 32.98 48.39
C LEU A 169 20.79 32.31 49.55
N SER A 170 22.08 32.01 49.39
CA SER A 170 22.97 31.45 50.42
C SER A 170 23.64 32.54 51.26
#